data_AF-A0A0D0JVP0-F1
#
_entry.id   AF-A0A0D0JVP0-F1
#
_cell.length_a   1.000
_cell.length_b   1.000
_cell.length_c   1.000
_cell.angle_alpha   90.00
_cell.angle_beta   90.00
_cell.angle_gamma   90.00
#
_symmetry.space_group_name_H-M   'P 1'
#
loop_
_entity.id
_entity.type
_entity.pdbx_description
1 polymer ?
#
loop_
_entity_poly.entity_id
_entity_poly.type
_entity_poly.pdbx_seq_one_letter_code
_entity_poly.pdbx_strand_id
1 'polypeptide(L)'
;RNRREWTLLIEHQHVIESRLNDIYLRLIIDHARGFAYKQQLRSDEVEMPVLLKDSPYSRAETLVLVHLRTVYQRESASGEGSVRIDIEDVEQTVLSYFADTDGGTAKQQRAIRSALDRLDREGIVQEETSGRYRITALVEVVLSAETLKELREWLRAQAVVAR
;
A
#
# COMPACT_ATOMS: atom_id res chain seq x y z
N ARG A 1 0.84 -1.78 -18.79
CA ARG A 1 -0.39 -2.61 -18.76
C ARG A 1 -1.66 -1.77 -18.62
N ASN A 2 -1.65 -0.68 -17.85
CA ASN A 2 -2.89 0.01 -17.43
C ASN A 2 -3.45 1.11 -18.35
N ARG A 3 -2.80 1.48 -19.47
CA ARG A 3 -3.24 2.66 -20.26
C ARG A 3 -4.65 2.48 -20.86
N ARG A 4 -4.95 1.31 -21.43
CA ARG A 4 -6.27 1.02 -22.01
C ARG A 4 -7.35 0.94 -20.94
N GLU A 5 -7.05 0.29 -19.82
CA GLU A 5 -7.96 0.18 -18.67
C GLU A 5 -8.26 1.56 -18.07
N TRP A 6 -7.23 2.41 -17.95
CA TRP A 6 -7.39 3.79 -17.51
C TRP A 6 -8.27 4.60 -18.46
N THR A 7 -8.01 4.54 -19.77
CA THR A 7 -8.84 5.23 -20.76
C THR A 7 -10.31 4.80 -20.67
N LEU A 8 -10.56 3.49 -20.59
CA LEU A 8 -11.91 2.95 -20.45
C LEU A 8 -12.58 3.37 -19.14
N LEU A 9 -11.82 3.39 -18.03
CA LEU A 9 -12.32 3.86 -16.74
C LEU A 9 -12.78 5.33 -16.83
N ILE A 10 -11.97 6.19 -17.43
CA ILE A 10 -12.29 7.63 -17.57
C ILE A 10 -13.47 7.82 -18.54
N GLU A 11 -13.49 7.11 -19.66
CA GLU A 11 -14.57 7.20 -20.66
C GLU A 11 -15.94 6.80 -20.08
N HIS A 12 -15.95 5.83 -19.16
CA HIS A 12 -17.18 5.31 -18.54
C HIS A 12 -17.32 5.65 -17.05
N GLN A 13 -16.61 6.67 -16.57
CA GLN A 13 -16.51 7.00 -15.14
C GLN A 13 -17.87 7.10 -14.46
N HIS A 14 -18.79 7.87 -15.04
CA HIS A 14 -20.11 8.11 -14.45
C HIS A 14 -20.93 6.82 -14.28
N VAL A 15 -20.91 5.93 -15.28
CA VAL A 15 -21.62 4.66 -15.23
C VAL A 15 -21.01 3.74 -14.18
N ILE A 16 -19.68 3.68 -14.11
CA ILE A 16 -18.96 2.85 -13.13
C ILE A 16 -19.23 3.36 -11.71
N GLU A 17 -19.15 4.67 -11.48
CA GLU A 17 -19.49 5.30 -10.20
C GLU A 17 -20.92 4.99 -9.77
N SER A 18 -21.89 5.13 -10.66
CA SER A 18 -23.29 4.78 -10.36
C SER A 18 -23.42 3.32 -9.93
N ARG A 19 -22.81 2.37 -10.67
CA ARG A 19 -22.89 0.94 -10.35
C ARG A 19 -22.17 0.55 -9.07
N LEU A 20 -21.09 1.25 -8.73
CA LEU A 20 -20.41 1.04 -7.45
C LEU A 20 -21.27 1.59 -6.29
N ASN A 21 -21.91 2.74 -6.46
CA ASN A 21 -22.78 3.31 -5.43
C ASN A 21 -24.00 2.42 -5.16
N ASP A 22 -24.54 1.73 -6.18
CA ASP A 22 -25.62 0.73 -6.02
C ASP A 22 -25.25 -0.40 -5.03
N ILE A 23 -23.96 -0.61 -4.77
CA ILE A 23 -23.42 -1.63 -3.86
C ILE A 23 -22.56 -1.02 -2.73
N TYR A 24 -22.83 0.22 -2.33
CA TYR A 24 -22.14 0.91 -1.22
C TYR A 24 -20.62 1.07 -1.41
N LEU A 25 -20.16 1.11 -2.66
CA LEU A 25 -18.77 1.39 -3.01
C LEU A 25 -18.66 2.75 -3.68
N ARG A 26 -17.57 3.46 -3.41
CA ARG A 26 -17.19 4.68 -4.10
C ARG A 26 -15.97 4.42 -4.98
N LEU A 27 -15.99 4.98 -6.19
CA LEU A 27 -14.78 5.10 -7.00
C LEU A 27 -14.01 6.36 -6.58
N ILE A 28 -12.74 6.21 -6.27
CA ILE A 28 -11.81 7.34 -6.10
C ILE A 28 -10.86 7.36 -7.28
N ILE A 29 -10.71 8.51 -7.92
CA ILE A 29 -9.81 8.71 -9.05
C ILE A 29 -8.87 9.87 -8.74
N ASP A 30 -7.57 9.63 -8.87
CA ASP A 30 -6.56 10.68 -8.89
C ASP A 30 -6.04 10.82 -10.32
N HIS A 31 -6.52 11.85 -11.03
CA HIS A 31 -6.12 12.11 -12.42
C HIS A 31 -4.67 12.57 -12.54
N ALA A 32 -4.17 13.31 -11.56
CA ALA A 32 -2.81 13.86 -11.60
C ALA A 32 -1.77 12.75 -11.44
N ARG A 33 -2.07 11.79 -10.56
CA ARG A 33 -1.19 10.66 -10.23
C ARG A 33 -1.52 9.39 -11.02
N GLY A 34 -2.63 9.37 -11.75
CA GLY A 34 -2.99 8.35 -12.73
C GLY A 34 -3.38 7.00 -12.11
N PHE A 35 -4.05 7.01 -10.97
CA PHE A 35 -4.58 5.79 -10.33
C PHE A 35 -6.03 5.97 -9.90
N ALA A 36 -6.71 4.84 -9.75
CA ALA A 36 -8.06 4.78 -9.20
C ALA A 36 -8.21 3.55 -8.33
N TYR A 37 -9.07 3.64 -7.33
CA TYR A 37 -9.37 2.54 -6.43
C TYR A 37 -10.81 2.62 -5.93
N LYS A 38 -11.31 1.48 -5.46
CA LYS A 38 -12.63 1.38 -4.83
C LYS A 38 -12.51 1.54 -3.33
N GLN A 39 -13.45 2.26 -2.74
CA GLN A 39 -13.53 2.48 -1.30
C GLN A 39 -14.92 2.08 -0.79
N GLN A 40 -14.96 1.38 0.34
CA GLN A 40 -16.21 1.06 1.03
C GLN A 40 -16.82 2.35 1.60
N LEU A 41 -18.08 2.62 1.29
CA LEU A 41 -18.83 3.68 1.97
C LEU A 41 -19.07 3.27 3.43
N ARG A 42 -18.84 4.22 4.34
CA ARG A 42 -19.12 4.09 5.77
C ARG A 42 -20.11 5.18 6.17
N SER A 43 -21.05 4.85 7.05
CA SER A 43 -22.02 5.76 7.63
C SER A 43 -22.17 5.43 9.11
N ASP A 44 -22.19 6.45 9.96
CA ASP A 44 -22.46 6.29 11.40
C ASP A 44 -23.97 6.16 11.68
N GLU A 45 -24.81 6.56 10.72
CA GLU A 45 -26.28 6.56 10.85
C GLU A 45 -26.94 5.30 10.28
N VAL A 46 -26.31 4.67 9.29
CA VAL A 46 -26.88 3.54 8.54
C VAL A 46 -25.87 2.41 8.47
N GLU A 47 -26.28 1.22 8.93
CA GLU A 47 -25.48 0.01 8.80
C GLU A 47 -25.37 -0.39 7.32
N MET A 48 -24.14 -0.45 6.81
CA MET A 48 -23.85 -0.82 5.42
C MET A 48 -23.07 -2.14 5.37
N PRO A 49 -23.42 -3.07 4.46
CA PRO A 49 -22.68 -4.32 4.33
C PRO A 49 -21.26 -4.06 3.80
N VAL A 50 -20.28 -4.71 4.44
CA VAL A 50 -18.88 -4.66 4.00
C VAL A 50 -18.68 -5.67 2.87
N LEU A 51 -18.46 -5.17 1.65
CA LEU A 51 -18.24 -6.00 0.46
C LEU A 51 -16.76 -6.16 0.12
N LEU A 52 -15.94 -5.17 0.49
CA LEU A 52 -14.50 -5.26 0.30
C LEU A 52 -13.89 -6.17 1.36
N LYS A 53 -13.13 -7.16 0.90
CA LYS A 53 -12.32 -7.97 1.80
C LYS A 53 -11.28 -7.08 2.48
N ASP A 54 -11.45 -6.88 3.78
CA ASP A 54 -10.45 -6.25 4.62
C ASP A 54 -9.54 -7.33 5.20
N SER A 55 -8.26 -7.31 4.85
CA SER A 55 -7.28 -8.29 5.31
C SER A 55 -6.07 -7.56 5.84
N PRO A 56 -5.79 -7.67 7.15
CA PRO A 56 -4.69 -6.93 7.75
C PRO A 56 -3.36 -7.32 7.10
N TYR A 57 -2.44 -6.37 7.04
CA TYR A 57 -1.06 -6.66 6.72
C TYR A 57 -0.38 -7.33 7.91
N SER A 58 0.37 -8.38 7.64
CA SER A 58 1.31 -8.99 8.57
C SER A 58 2.41 -8.00 8.97
N ARG A 59 3.21 -8.38 9.97
CA ARG A 59 4.36 -7.59 10.42
C ARG A 59 5.34 -7.31 9.27
N ALA A 60 5.68 -8.34 8.48
CA ALA A 60 6.60 -8.19 7.36
C ALA A 60 6.04 -7.26 6.27
N GLU A 61 4.77 -7.44 5.90
CA GLU A 61 4.09 -6.57 4.92
C GLU A 61 4.02 -5.13 5.40
N THR A 62 3.70 -4.90 6.68
CA THR A 62 3.67 -3.56 7.28
C THR A 62 5.07 -2.92 7.27
N LEU A 63 6.13 -3.66 7.60
CA LEU A 63 7.50 -3.12 7.56
C LEU A 63 7.92 -2.74 6.13
N VAL A 64 7.62 -3.60 5.15
CA VAL A 64 7.87 -3.30 3.73
C VAL A 64 7.09 -2.05 3.32
N LEU A 65 5.79 -1.97 3.62
CA LEU A 65 4.94 -0.82 3.34
C LEU A 65 5.49 0.49 3.92
N VAL A 66 5.90 0.50 5.20
CA VAL A 66 6.48 1.68 5.86
C VAL A 66 7.80 2.09 5.20
N HIS A 67 8.63 1.12 4.83
CA HIS A 67 9.88 1.40 4.12
C HIS A 67 9.62 2.03 2.74
N LEU A 68 8.73 1.42 1.94
CA LEU A 68 8.31 1.94 0.63
C LEU A 68 7.72 3.35 0.75
N ARG A 69 6.90 3.59 1.78
CA ARG A 69 6.31 4.91 2.06
C ARG A 69 7.39 5.96 2.33
N THR A 70 8.42 5.58 3.10
CA THR A 70 9.56 6.46 3.43
C THR A 70 10.38 6.80 2.18
N VAL A 71 10.71 5.79 1.36
CA VAL A 71 11.44 5.97 0.10
C VAL A 71 10.64 6.85 -0.86
N TYR A 72 9.33 6.60 -0.98
CA TYR A 72 8.45 7.41 -1.82
C TYR A 72 8.42 8.89 -1.41
N GLN A 73 8.34 9.20 -0.10
CA GLN A 73 8.37 10.59 0.38
C GLN A 73 9.68 11.29 0.03
N ARG A 74 10.80 10.60 0.25
CA ARG A 74 12.14 11.14 0.04
C ARG A 74 12.37 11.50 -1.43
N GLU A 75 12.07 10.59 -2.34
CA GLU A 75 12.36 10.77 -3.78
C GLU A 75 11.28 11.59 -4.50
N SER A 76 10.03 11.57 -4.03
CA SER A 76 9.01 12.48 -4.62
C SER A 76 9.31 13.95 -4.29
N ALA A 77 9.94 14.23 -3.14
CA ALA A 77 10.34 15.58 -2.76
C ALA A 77 11.53 16.12 -3.57
N SER A 78 12.35 15.24 -4.18
CA SER A 78 13.46 15.63 -5.05
C SER A 78 13.03 15.90 -6.50
N GLY A 79 11.75 15.69 -6.83
CA GLY A 79 11.18 15.94 -8.15
C GLY A 79 11.40 14.79 -9.15
N GLU A 80 11.79 13.60 -8.69
CA GLU A 80 11.93 12.44 -9.57
C GLU A 80 10.59 11.95 -10.11
N GLY A 81 10.52 11.74 -11.43
CA GLY A 81 9.28 11.38 -12.13
C GLY A 81 8.77 9.96 -11.84
N SER A 82 9.57 9.11 -11.20
CA SER A 82 9.18 7.75 -10.81
C SER A 82 10.14 7.16 -9.79
N VAL A 83 9.64 6.87 -8.59
CA VAL A 83 10.43 6.26 -7.51
C VAL A 83 10.60 4.76 -7.76
N ARG A 84 11.83 4.26 -7.70
CA ARG A 84 12.17 2.85 -7.88
C ARG A 84 12.95 2.32 -6.69
N ILE A 85 12.86 1.02 -6.47
CA ILE A 85 13.59 0.32 -5.42
C ILE A 85 13.92 -1.11 -5.86
N ASP A 86 15.11 -1.58 -5.51
CA ASP A 86 15.55 -2.94 -5.73
C ASP A 86 15.22 -3.81 -4.50
N ILE A 87 14.93 -5.09 -4.71
CA ILE A 87 14.50 -5.99 -3.63
C ILE A 87 15.59 -6.15 -2.56
N GLU A 88 16.86 -6.10 -2.96
CA GLU A 88 17.99 -6.14 -2.05
C GLU A 88 17.97 -4.97 -1.06
N ASP A 89 17.57 -3.77 -1.50
CA ASP A 89 17.46 -2.59 -0.63
C ASP A 89 16.33 -2.75 0.38
N VAL A 90 15.19 -3.29 -0.08
CA VAL A 90 14.05 -3.62 0.78
C VAL A 90 14.47 -4.67 1.81
N GLU A 91 15.11 -5.76 1.37
CA GLU A 91 15.59 -6.82 2.25
C GLU A 91 16.58 -6.26 3.28
N GLN A 92 17.60 -5.53 2.86
CA GLN A 92 18.60 -4.95 3.76
C GLN A 92 17.96 -4.08 4.85
N THR A 93 17.05 -3.18 4.47
CA THR A 93 16.42 -2.26 5.43
C THR A 93 15.42 -2.99 6.32
N VAL A 94 14.55 -3.81 5.75
CA VAL A 94 13.46 -4.46 6.48
C VAL A 94 13.99 -5.54 7.42
N LEU A 95 15.04 -6.28 7.03
CA LEU A 95 15.71 -7.26 7.89
C LEU A 95 16.29 -6.64 9.16
N SER A 96 16.75 -5.38 9.12
CA SER A 96 17.27 -4.68 10.31
C SER A 96 16.24 -4.51 11.43
N TYR A 97 14.94 -4.62 11.12
CA TYR A 97 13.85 -4.56 12.10
C TYR A 97 13.42 -5.92 12.64
N PHE A 98 13.89 -7.03 12.06
CA PHE A 98 13.70 -8.34 12.66
C PHE A 98 14.78 -8.54 13.73
N ALA A 99 14.37 -8.68 14.98
CA ALA A 99 15.30 -9.05 16.05
C ALA A 99 15.81 -10.49 15.82
N ASP A 100 16.91 -10.88 16.48
CA ASP A 100 17.52 -12.22 16.42
C ASP A 100 16.57 -13.39 16.77
N THR A 101 15.37 -13.09 17.27
CA THR A 101 14.37 -14.07 17.72
C THR A 101 13.37 -14.53 16.65
N ASP A 102 13.29 -13.87 15.48
CA ASP A 102 12.25 -14.14 14.48
C ASP A 102 12.69 -15.12 13.36
N GLY A 103 13.23 -16.28 13.72
CA GLY A 103 13.58 -17.36 12.78
C GLY A 103 14.76 -17.04 11.85
N GLY A 104 15.16 -18.01 11.02
CA GLY A 104 16.32 -17.84 10.13
C GLY A 104 16.10 -16.78 9.04
N THR A 105 17.14 -16.04 8.68
CA THR A 105 17.14 -14.96 7.65
C THR A 105 16.42 -15.36 6.36
N ALA A 106 16.60 -16.61 5.90
CA ALA A 106 15.93 -17.12 4.69
C ALA A 106 14.39 -17.19 4.80
N LYS A 107 13.83 -17.32 6.01
CA LYS A 107 12.38 -17.26 6.24
C LYS A 107 11.90 -15.81 6.16
N GLN A 108 12.65 -14.86 6.71
CA GLN A 108 12.31 -13.44 6.69
C GLN A 108 12.40 -12.87 5.27
N GLN A 109 13.44 -13.21 4.51
CA GLN A 109 13.54 -12.85 3.07
C GLN A 109 12.35 -13.38 2.25
N ARG A 110 11.92 -14.62 2.52
CA ARG A 110 10.70 -15.19 1.89
C ARG A 110 9.44 -14.40 2.26
N ALA A 111 9.33 -13.94 3.51
CA ALA A 111 8.20 -13.11 3.93
C ALA A 111 8.23 -11.73 3.26
N ILE A 112 9.40 -11.13 3.06
CA ILE A 112 9.59 -9.85 2.35
C ILE A 112 9.19 -9.99 0.88
N ARG A 113 9.63 -11.06 0.21
CA ARG A 113 9.21 -11.38 -1.18
C ARG A 113 7.70 -11.56 -1.29
N SER A 114 7.11 -12.37 -0.42
CA SER A 114 5.66 -12.56 -0.39
C SER A 114 4.90 -11.26 -0.11
N ALA A 115 5.48 -10.34 0.66
CA ALA A 115 4.92 -9.01 0.86
C ALA A 115 4.94 -8.21 -0.43
N LEU A 116 6.09 -8.11 -1.12
CA LEU A 116 6.20 -7.41 -2.41
C LEU A 116 5.23 -8.01 -3.45
N ASP A 117 5.10 -9.33 -3.52
CA ASP A 117 4.14 -10.00 -4.41
C ASP A 117 2.68 -9.61 -4.12
N ARG A 118 2.33 -9.43 -2.83
CA ARG A 118 1.01 -8.94 -2.45
C ARG A 118 0.85 -7.47 -2.82
N LEU A 119 1.82 -6.62 -2.51
CA LEU A 119 1.79 -5.19 -2.78
C LEU A 119 1.78 -4.88 -4.29
N ASP A 120 2.40 -5.72 -5.11
CA ASP A 120 2.34 -5.66 -6.57
C ASP A 120 0.93 -5.97 -7.08
N ARG A 121 0.30 -7.04 -6.56
CA ARG A 121 -1.11 -7.37 -6.87
C ARG A 121 -2.09 -6.28 -6.43
N GLU A 122 -1.77 -5.55 -5.37
CA GLU A 122 -2.54 -4.41 -4.88
C GLU A 122 -2.20 -3.09 -5.63
N GLY A 123 -1.20 -3.10 -6.52
CA GLY A 123 -0.79 -1.96 -7.32
C GLY A 123 0.01 -0.89 -6.57
N ILE A 124 0.43 -1.17 -5.33
CA ILE A 124 1.23 -0.27 -4.48
C ILE A 124 2.67 -0.21 -4.99
N VAL A 125 3.15 -1.33 -5.51
CA VAL A 125 4.36 -1.40 -6.32
C VAL A 125 4.03 -1.99 -7.68
N GLN A 126 4.93 -1.84 -8.63
CA GLN A 126 4.88 -2.56 -9.90
C GLN A 126 6.26 -3.09 -10.22
N GLU A 127 6.41 -4.40 -10.36
CA GLU A 127 7.65 -4.99 -10.86
C GLU A 127 7.87 -4.60 -12.34
N GLU A 128 8.99 -3.95 -12.64
CA GLU A 128 9.36 -3.53 -13.99
C GLU A 128 10.36 -4.52 -14.61
N THR A 129 11.30 -5.00 -13.81
CA THR A 129 12.24 -6.07 -14.13
C THR A 129 12.41 -6.94 -12.88
N SER A 130 12.92 -8.16 -13.04
CA SER A 130 13.14 -9.08 -11.91
C SER A 130 13.81 -8.39 -10.72
N GLY A 131 13.12 -8.32 -9.59
CA GLY A 131 13.62 -7.73 -8.35
C GLY A 131 13.65 -6.21 -8.30
N ARG A 132 13.14 -5.50 -9.32
CA ARG A 132 13.10 -4.04 -9.39
C ARG A 132 11.66 -3.55 -9.50
N TYR A 133 11.27 -2.73 -8.54
CA TYR A 133 9.92 -2.26 -8.38
C TYR A 133 9.83 -0.75 -8.54
N ARG A 134 8.83 -0.29 -9.27
CA ARG A 134 8.37 1.11 -9.24
C ARG A 134 7.35 1.27 -8.14
N ILE A 135 7.55 2.23 -7.24
CA ILE A 135 6.60 2.54 -6.17
C ILE A 135 5.52 3.47 -6.74
N THR A 136 4.24 3.16 -6.49
CA THR A 136 3.13 3.99 -6.94
C THR A 136 2.66 4.93 -5.84
N ALA A 137 1.97 5.99 -6.23
CA ALA A 137 1.39 6.95 -5.28
C ALA A 137 0.29 6.33 -4.38
N LEU A 138 -0.20 5.12 -4.69
CA LEU A 138 -1.13 4.39 -3.82
C LEU A 138 -0.52 4.10 -2.45
N VAL A 139 0.81 4.06 -2.33
CA VAL A 139 1.48 3.93 -1.03
C VAL A 139 1.09 5.05 -0.06
N GLU A 140 0.82 6.27 -0.55
CA GLU A 140 0.36 7.39 0.28
C GLU A 140 -1.11 7.28 0.68
N VAL A 141 -1.90 6.57 -0.12
CA VAL A 141 -3.32 6.31 0.16
C VAL A 141 -3.43 5.23 1.23
N VAL A 142 -2.68 4.13 1.06
CA VAL A 142 -2.68 2.99 2.00
C VAL A 142 -2.02 3.37 3.32
N LEU A 143 -0.88 4.06 3.28
CA LEU A 143 -0.20 4.63 4.44
C LEU A 143 -0.27 6.15 4.41
N SER A 144 -1.47 6.66 4.69
CA SER A 144 -1.71 8.08 4.87
C SER A 144 -0.88 8.67 6.02
N ALA A 145 -0.73 9.99 6.04
CA ALA A 145 -0.05 10.67 7.16
C ALA A 145 -0.74 10.41 8.51
N GLU A 146 -2.08 10.29 8.49
CA GLU A 146 -2.89 9.96 9.65
C GLU A 146 -2.66 8.52 10.11
N THR A 147 -2.74 7.55 9.19
CA THR A 147 -2.46 6.14 9.48
C THR A 147 -1.04 5.92 10.02
N LEU A 148 -0.04 6.63 9.47
CA LEU A 148 1.33 6.59 10.00
C LEU A 148 1.42 7.16 11.42
N LYS A 149 0.69 8.25 11.71
CA LYS A 149 0.64 8.85 13.04
C LYS A 149 0.01 7.87 14.04
N GLU A 150 -1.13 7.28 13.70
CA GLU A 150 -1.82 6.26 14.49
C GLU A 150 -0.93 5.05 14.76
N LEU A 151 -0.28 4.50 13.72
CA LEU A 151 0.64 3.38 13.85
C LEU A 151 1.78 3.71 14.82
N ARG A 152 2.37 4.90 14.71
CA ARG A 152 3.44 5.35 15.59
C ARG A 152 2.98 5.51 17.03
N GLU A 153 1.79 6.08 17.25
CA GLU A 153 1.21 6.23 18.59
C GLU A 153 0.90 4.87 19.22
N TRP A 154 0.33 3.95 18.45
CA TRP A 154 0.10 2.58 18.86
C TRP A 154 1.41 1.86 19.24
N LEU A 155 2.45 1.94 18.41
CA LEU A 155 3.76 1.35 18.70
C LEU A 155 4.39 1.91 19.98
N ARG A 156 4.28 3.23 20.22
CA ARG A 156 4.78 3.87 21.45
C ARG A 156 4.03 3.38 22.69
N ALA A 157 2.71 3.26 22.61
CA ALA A 157 1.91 2.74 23.71
C ALA A 157 2.30 1.30 24.07
N GLN A 158 2.53 0.44 23.06
CA GLN A 158 2.99 -0.94 23.26
C GLN A 158 4.39 -1.01 23.91
N ALA A 159 5.30 -0.13 23.51
CA ALA A 159 6.65 -0.08 24.09
C ALA A 159 6.66 0.37 25.58
N VAL A 160 5.65 1.12 26.01
CA VAL A 160 5.47 1.51 27.42
C VAL A 160 4.87 0.36 28.23
N VAL A 161 3.94 -0.41 27.68
CA VAL A 161 3.32 -1.57 28.34
C VAL A 161 4.29 -2.76 28.49
N ALA A 162 5.26 -2.88 27.58
CA ALA A 162 6.29 -3.92 27.62
C ALA A 162 7.47 -3.62 28.57
N ARG A 163 7.49 -2.45 29.23
CA ARG A 163 8.47 -2.06 30.25
C ARG A 163 7.88 -2.15 31.64
#